data_AF-A0A7W5FMZ1-F1
#
_entry.id   AF-A0A7W5FMZ1-F1
#
_cell.length_a   1.000
_cell.length_b   1.000
_cell.length_c   1.000
_cell.angle_alpha   90.00
_cell.angle_beta   90.00
_cell.angle_gamma   90.00
#
_symmetry.space_group_name_H-M   'P 1'
#
loop_
_entity.id
_entity.type
_entity.pdbx_description
1 polymer ?
#
loop_
_entity_poly.entity_id
_entity_poly.type
_entity_poly.pdbx_seq_one_letter_code
_entity_poly.pdbx_strand_id
1 'polypeptide(L)'
;MVKEWLASLRKGYGRKLNLLHTWNGWLVVILALTGLILFGGFWRGLLGEGRVWVRWGHIVAGVASLVPVIYYLLLAGKHWKQLRGKPWQRANVIVVLALLVGWLLSGLLLWQFRAVGPRVSNAALLVHDLLTWIGLPYIIYHSITRVKWLKEPHRRTVKTDKPDKEGALHPAAGPQAVMSRRAFIRTAVGAGLAITLGPSFLQWFGKTLGSGESTEELIVQDANRMVPAPQPLAASSPPIGGGSQGSFRVYTVTPIPSFNNASWSFTVDGLVEQKLSWNWEQFVQLARKVQVSDFHCVTGWSVYSNTWEGIPLKELLAQAGVKSTARTVKFYSGDGVYTDSLSMEQASMDDVMVAVLHDGKPIPSDLGGPVRLVVPKMYAYKSVKWLNRVELIDEDHTGYWEERGYAKDAWV
;
A
#
# COMPACT_ATOMS: atom_id res chain seq x y z
N MET A 1 -19.58 17.31 39.92
CA MET A 1 -19.76 17.32 38.44
C MET A 1 -18.96 16.25 37.68
N VAL A 2 -17.65 16.40 37.40
CA VAL A 2 -16.89 15.40 36.58
C VAL A 2 -16.81 14.01 37.23
N LYS A 3 -16.58 13.93 38.55
CA LYS A 3 -16.52 12.65 39.29
C LYS A 3 -17.87 11.91 39.30
N GLU A 4 -18.98 12.63 39.44
CA GLU A 4 -20.34 12.06 39.45
C GLU A 4 -20.78 11.61 38.06
N TRP A 5 -20.42 12.37 37.02
CA TRP A 5 -20.63 12.00 35.63
C TRP A 5 -19.84 10.73 35.25
N LEU A 6 -18.58 10.63 35.68
CA LEU A 6 -17.79 9.40 35.52
C LEU A 6 -18.38 8.21 36.30
N ALA A 7 -18.97 8.46 37.48
CA ALA A 7 -19.62 7.43 38.28
C ALA A 7 -20.93 6.92 37.64
N SER A 8 -21.73 7.80 37.03
CA SER A 8 -22.96 7.43 36.32
C SER A 8 -22.66 6.60 35.06
N LEU A 9 -21.61 6.95 34.31
CA LEU A 9 -21.14 6.18 33.16
C LEU A 9 -20.72 4.74 33.53
N ARG A 10 -20.27 4.50 34.78
CA ARG A 10 -19.78 3.20 35.29
C ARG A 10 -20.87 2.28 35.87
N LYS A 11 -22.14 2.71 35.94
CA LYS A 11 -23.30 1.84 36.28
C LYS A 11 -23.62 0.88 35.12
N GLY A 12 -24.03 -0.37 35.39
CA GLY A 12 -24.30 -1.37 34.34
C GLY A 12 -23.07 -1.88 33.58
N TYR A 13 -21.90 -1.81 34.22
CA TYR A 13 -20.57 -2.04 33.64
C TYR A 13 -20.44 -3.33 32.80
N GLY A 14 -20.93 -4.48 33.27
CA GLY A 14 -20.77 -5.75 32.55
C GLY A 14 -21.52 -5.79 31.20
N ARG A 15 -22.75 -5.24 31.15
CA ARG A 15 -23.53 -5.14 29.92
C ARG A 15 -22.90 -4.16 28.94
N LYS A 16 -22.37 -3.04 29.45
CA LYS A 16 -21.64 -2.02 28.67
C LYS A 16 -20.34 -2.55 28.08
N LEU A 17 -19.57 -3.33 28.83
CA LEU A 17 -18.33 -3.95 28.34
C LEU A 17 -18.60 -4.99 27.24
N ASN A 18 -19.66 -5.78 27.37
CA ASN A 18 -20.07 -6.72 26.31
C ASN A 18 -20.51 -5.98 25.04
N LEU A 19 -21.34 -4.92 25.17
CA LEU A 19 -21.75 -4.09 24.04
C LEU A 19 -20.55 -3.46 23.32
N LEU A 20 -19.60 -2.90 24.10
CA LEU A 20 -18.34 -2.38 23.60
C LEU A 20 -17.56 -3.40 22.78
N HIS A 21 -17.41 -4.61 23.32
CA HIS A 21 -16.69 -5.68 22.65
C HIS A 21 -17.39 -6.11 21.35
N THR A 22 -18.72 -6.15 21.33
CA THR A 22 -19.49 -6.48 20.12
C THR A 22 -19.32 -5.40 19.04
N TRP A 23 -19.49 -4.13 19.40
CA TRP A 23 -19.31 -3.02 18.45
C TRP A 23 -17.88 -2.94 17.92
N ASN A 24 -16.89 -3.06 18.81
CA ASN A 24 -15.49 -3.09 18.40
C ASN A 24 -15.20 -4.26 17.47
N GLY A 25 -15.77 -5.44 17.73
CA GLY A 25 -15.63 -6.61 16.86
C GLY A 25 -16.13 -6.34 15.44
N TRP A 26 -17.31 -5.73 15.28
CA TRP A 26 -17.85 -5.38 13.97
C TRP A 26 -17.03 -4.32 13.24
N LEU A 27 -16.59 -3.27 13.94
CA LEU A 27 -15.74 -2.23 13.35
C LEU A 27 -14.42 -2.81 12.84
N VAL A 28 -13.78 -3.67 13.63
CA VAL A 28 -12.54 -4.35 13.23
C VAL A 28 -12.77 -5.26 12.01
N VAL A 29 -13.90 -5.97 11.93
CA VAL A 29 -14.23 -6.79 10.74
C VAL A 29 -14.39 -5.91 9.50
N ILE A 30 -15.14 -4.81 9.60
CA ILE A 30 -15.32 -3.86 8.50
C ILE A 30 -13.97 -3.30 8.06
N LEU A 31 -13.14 -2.86 9.00
CA LEU A 31 -11.81 -2.33 8.74
C LEU A 31 -10.88 -3.37 8.10
N ALA A 32 -10.89 -4.61 8.57
CA ALA A 32 -10.09 -5.68 8.01
C ALA A 32 -10.50 -5.99 6.56
N LEU A 33 -11.81 -6.14 6.30
CA LEU A 33 -12.32 -6.44 4.95
C LEU A 33 -12.03 -5.31 3.98
N THR A 34 -12.36 -4.08 4.36
CA THR A 34 -12.11 -2.90 3.51
C THR A 34 -10.61 -2.66 3.33
N GLY A 35 -9.77 -2.89 4.35
CA GLY A 35 -8.32 -2.80 4.25
C GLY A 35 -7.73 -3.84 3.27
N LEU A 36 -8.16 -5.10 3.36
CA LEU A 36 -7.75 -6.16 2.42
C LEU A 36 -8.15 -5.85 0.97
N ILE A 37 -9.36 -5.32 0.78
CA ILE A 37 -9.84 -4.87 -0.54
C ILE A 37 -8.95 -3.74 -1.08
N LEU A 38 -8.57 -2.77 -0.24
CA LEU A 38 -7.71 -1.66 -0.65
C LEU A 38 -6.26 -2.07 -0.93
N PHE A 39 -5.79 -3.14 -0.28
CA PHE A 39 -4.46 -3.70 -0.42
C PHE A 39 -4.29 -4.52 -1.71
N GLY A 40 -5.26 -5.39 -2.03
CA GLY A 40 -5.16 -6.36 -3.11
C GLY A 40 -5.22 -5.75 -4.52
N GLY A 41 -4.27 -6.14 -5.39
CA GLY A 41 -4.21 -5.69 -6.79
C GLY A 41 -5.43 -6.13 -7.63
N PHE A 42 -5.96 -7.32 -7.37
CA PHE A 42 -7.19 -7.84 -8.01
C PHE A 42 -8.37 -6.86 -7.88
N TRP A 43 -8.61 -6.36 -6.67
CA TRP A 43 -9.71 -5.43 -6.39
C TRP A 43 -9.52 -4.06 -7.03
N ARG A 44 -8.28 -3.66 -7.34
CA ARG A 44 -8.00 -2.39 -8.04
C ARG A 44 -8.56 -2.39 -9.46
N GLY A 45 -8.47 -3.52 -10.17
CA GLY A 45 -9.06 -3.66 -11.50
C GLY A 45 -10.58 -3.78 -11.44
N LEU A 46 -11.10 -4.56 -10.51
CA LEU A 46 -12.53 -4.88 -10.44
C LEU A 46 -13.40 -3.69 -10.00
N LEU A 47 -12.95 -2.90 -9.03
CA LEU A 47 -13.79 -1.86 -8.42
C LEU A 47 -13.74 -0.51 -9.14
N GLY A 48 -12.70 -0.24 -9.95
CA GLY A 48 -12.51 1.06 -10.59
C GLY A 48 -12.69 2.23 -9.61
N GLU A 49 -13.55 3.18 -9.95
CA GLU A 49 -13.93 4.33 -9.11
C GLU A 49 -14.59 3.93 -7.76
N GLY A 50 -15.25 2.76 -7.70
CA GLY A 50 -15.85 2.22 -6.49
C GLY A 50 -14.86 2.09 -5.32
N ARG A 51 -13.56 1.98 -5.62
CA ARG A 51 -12.49 1.95 -4.61
C ARG A 51 -12.41 3.24 -3.80
N VAL A 52 -12.75 4.39 -4.37
CA VAL A 52 -12.77 5.67 -3.67
C VAL A 52 -13.79 5.63 -2.52
N TRP A 53 -14.97 5.07 -2.79
CA TRP A 53 -16.01 4.86 -1.77
C TRP A 53 -15.56 3.88 -0.69
N VAL A 54 -14.89 2.79 -1.06
CA VAL A 54 -14.32 1.83 -0.08
C VAL A 54 -13.26 2.51 0.79
N ARG A 55 -12.39 3.35 0.21
CA ARG A 55 -11.39 4.12 0.95
C ARG A 55 -12.05 5.05 1.96
N TRP A 56 -13.04 5.83 1.53
CA TRP A 56 -13.78 6.72 2.44
C TRP A 56 -14.49 5.94 3.54
N GLY A 57 -15.16 4.84 3.20
CA GLY A 57 -15.78 3.95 4.16
C GLY A 57 -14.78 3.42 5.20
N HIS A 58 -13.59 3.02 4.76
CA HIS A 58 -12.50 2.56 5.64
C HIS A 58 -12.04 3.67 6.59
N ILE A 59 -11.82 4.89 6.07
CA ILE A 59 -11.42 6.05 6.88
C ILE A 59 -12.50 6.38 7.92
N VAL A 60 -13.76 6.45 7.50
CA VAL A 60 -14.90 6.74 8.40
C VAL A 60 -15.03 5.67 9.48
N ALA A 61 -14.94 4.39 9.12
CA ALA A 61 -14.94 3.30 10.09
C ALA A 61 -13.75 3.39 11.06
N GLY A 62 -12.58 3.81 10.55
CA GLY A 62 -11.36 4.01 11.34
C GLY A 62 -11.55 5.09 12.38
N VAL A 63 -12.04 6.27 11.97
CA VAL A 63 -12.36 7.37 12.88
C VAL A 63 -13.45 6.97 13.87
N ALA A 64 -14.51 6.30 13.42
CA ALA A 64 -15.58 5.81 14.29
C ALA A 64 -15.08 4.83 15.36
N SER A 65 -14.02 4.07 15.07
CA SER A 65 -13.40 3.13 16.03
C SER A 65 -12.69 3.83 17.21
N LEU A 66 -12.44 5.15 17.14
CA LEU A 66 -11.99 5.93 18.30
C LEU A 66 -13.03 5.92 19.44
N VAL A 67 -14.32 5.95 19.11
CA VAL A 67 -15.40 6.03 20.09
C VAL A 67 -15.37 4.85 21.09
N PRO A 68 -15.38 3.57 20.67
CA PRO A 68 -15.31 2.46 21.61
C PRO A 68 -13.98 2.40 22.36
N VAL A 69 -12.85 2.80 21.76
CA VAL A 69 -11.54 2.82 22.44
C VAL A 69 -11.53 3.87 23.55
N ILE A 70 -11.93 5.11 23.25
CA ILE A 70 -12.04 6.18 24.25
C ILE A 70 -13.02 5.79 25.36
N TYR A 71 -14.18 5.25 24.99
CA TYR A 71 -15.17 4.81 25.98
C TYR A 71 -14.63 3.68 26.87
N TYR A 72 -13.85 2.75 26.31
CA TYR A 72 -13.17 1.72 27.08
C TYR A 72 -12.13 2.32 28.05
N LEU A 73 -11.34 3.32 27.64
CA LEU A 73 -10.35 3.96 28.50
C LEU A 73 -10.98 4.57 29.76
N LEU A 74 -12.17 5.16 29.65
CA LEU A 74 -12.93 5.67 30.80
C LEU A 74 -13.35 4.57 31.80
N LEU A 75 -13.51 3.34 31.30
CA LEU A 75 -13.90 2.15 32.04
C LEU A 75 -12.71 1.28 32.49
N ALA A 76 -11.52 1.51 31.93
CA ALA A 76 -10.34 0.66 32.09
C ALA A 76 -9.96 0.46 33.57
N GLY A 77 -10.05 1.50 34.39
CA GLY A 77 -9.76 1.40 35.83
C GLY A 77 -10.62 0.37 36.57
N LYS A 78 -11.91 0.24 36.21
CA LYS A 78 -12.80 -0.77 36.81
C LYS A 78 -12.53 -2.16 36.24
N HIS A 79 -12.21 -2.25 34.95
CA HIS A 79 -11.79 -3.50 34.32
C HIS A 79 -10.52 -4.06 34.97
N TRP A 80 -9.53 -3.21 35.18
CA TRP A 80 -8.22 -3.60 35.71
C TRP A 80 -8.31 -4.19 37.12
N LYS A 81 -9.24 -3.67 37.93
CA LYS A 81 -9.58 -4.21 39.25
C LYS A 81 -10.20 -5.60 39.15
N GLN A 82 -11.09 -5.86 38.19
CA GLN A 82 -11.68 -7.19 37.98
C GLN A 82 -10.68 -8.23 37.44
N LEU A 83 -9.65 -7.77 36.74
CA LEU A 83 -8.57 -8.62 36.22
C LEU A 83 -7.47 -8.89 37.25
N ARG A 84 -7.64 -8.48 38.51
CA ARG A 84 -6.68 -8.79 39.59
C ARG A 84 -6.57 -10.30 39.76
N GLY A 85 -5.34 -10.81 39.80
CA GLY A 85 -5.05 -12.25 39.85
C GLY A 85 -5.17 -13.00 38.52
N LYS A 86 -5.42 -12.30 37.40
CA LYS A 86 -5.58 -12.91 36.06
C LYS A 86 -4.53 -12.37 35.07
N PRO A 87 -3.25 -12.76 35.20
CA PRO A 87 -2.14 -12.15 34.44
C PRO A 87 -2.33 -12.28 32.91
N TRP A 88 -2.73 -13.46 32.43
CA TRP A 88 -2.99 -13.68 31.00
C TRP A 88 -4.10 -12.81 30.42
N GLN A 89 -5.14 -12.51 31.20
CA GLN A 89 -6.22 -11.64 30.73
C GLN A 89 -5.76 -10.18 30.68
N ARG A 90 -4.93 -9.74 31.62
CA ARG A 90 -4.30 -8.41 31.58
C ARG A 90 -3.37 -8.25 30.39
N ALA A 91 -2.49 -9.22 30.16
CA ALA A 91 -1.59 -9.24 29.01
C ALA A 91 -2.37 -9.17 27.69
N ASN A 92 -3.42 -9.98 27.54
CA ASN A 92 -4.29 -9.94 26.36
C ASN A 92 -4.95 -8.56 26.16
N VAL A 93 -5.40 -7.90 27.23
CA VAL A 93 -5.98 -6.56 27.12
C VAL A 93 -4.92 -5.55 26.65
N ILE A 94 -3.69 -5.62 27.16
CA ILE A 94 -2.59 -4.75 26.73
C ILE A 94 -2.30 -4.96 25.24
N VAL A 95 -2.14 -6.21 24.81
CA VAL A 95 -1.86 -6.54 23.40
C VAL A 95 -2.97 -6.02 22.49
N VAL A 96 -4.25 -6.27 22.83
CA VAL A 96 -5.37 -5.78 22.02
C VAL A 96 -5.40 -4.25 21.97
N LEU A 97 -5.18 -3.56 23.09
CA LEU A 97 -5.14 -2.09 23.10
C LEU A 97 -3.95 -1.55 22.30
N ALA A 98 -2.78 -2.17 22.39
CA ALA A 98 -1.61 -1.78 21.62
C ALA A 98 -1.85 -1.90 20.11
N LEU A 99 -2.46 -3.02 19.68
CA LEU A 99 -2.85 -3.20 18.28
C LEU A 99 -3.88 -2.15 17.83
N LEU A 100 -4.95 -1.94 18.59
CA LEU A 100 -6.00 -0.96 18.26
C LEU A 100 -5.45 0.47 18.18
N VAL A 101 -4.69 0.89 19.19
CA VAL A 101 -4.09 2.24 19.22
C VAL A 101 -3.05 2.38 18.11
N GLY A 102 -2.24 1.36 17.86
CA GLY A 102 -1.26 1.36 16.77
C GLY A 102 -1.91 1.53 15.40
N TRP A 103 -2.99 0.78 15.10
CA TRP A 103 -3.72 0.94 13.83
C TRP A 103 -4.39 2.30 13.72
N LEU A 104 -4.98 2.80 14.81
CA LEU A 104 -5.62 4.11 14.83
C LEU A 104 -4.61 5.24 14.55
N LEU A 105 -3.46 5.22 15.24
CA LEU A 105 -2.43 6.24 15.07
C LEU A 105 -1.80 6.16 13.67
N SER A 106 -1.37 4.98 13.24
CA SER A 106 -0.81 4.80 11.90
C SER A 106 -1.81 5.13 10.79
N GLY A 107 -3.08 4.74 10.94
CA GLY A 107 -4.15 5.07 10.00
C GLY A 107 -4.45 6.57 9.94
N LEU A 108 -4.45 7.27 11.09
CA LEU A 108 -4.62 8.73 11.14
C LEU A 108 -3.46 9.46 10.45
N LEU A 109 -2.22 9.01 10.66
CA LEU A 109 -1.04 9.54 9.98
C LEU A 109 -1.10 9.31 8.47
N LEU A 110 -1.55 8.13 8.02
CA LEU A 110 -1.75 7.82 6.59
C LEU A 110 -2.89 8.63 5.97
N TRP A 111 -3.95 8.93 6.73
CA TRP A 111 -5.00 9.83 6.26
C TRP A 111 -4.49 11.27 6.12
N GLN A 112 -3.64 11.71 7.05
CA GLN A 112 -3.03 13.04 7.07
C GLN A 112 -1.60 13.07 6.48
N PHE A 113 -1.30 12.20 5.51
CA PHE A 113 0.06 11.99 4.99
C PHE A 113 0.70 13.30 4.48
N ARG A 114 -0.10 14.21 3.92
CA ARG A 114 0.34 15.54 3.47
C ARG A 114 0.86 16.43 4.61
N ALA A 115 0.29 16.30 5.81
CA ALA A 115 0.64 17.15 6.96
C ALA A 115 1.89 16.67 7.70
N VAL A 116 2.19 15.36 7.66
CA VAL A 116 3.26 14.75 8.46
C VAL A 116 4.54 14.48 7.66
N GLY A 117 4.47 14.67 6.35
CA GLY A 117 5.58 14.46 5.42
C GLY A 117 5.84 12.97 5.13
N PRO A 118 6.63 12.66 4.08
CA PRO A 118 6.68 11.30 3.58
C PRO A 118 7.55 10.35 4.42
N ARG A 119 8.53 10.85 5.21
CA ARG A 119 9.26 10.00 6.19
C ARG A 119 8.32 9.41 7.25
N VAL A 120 7.49 10.26 7.85
CA VAL A 120 6.50 9.82 8.85
C VAL A 120 5.43 8.95 8.18
N SER A 121 5.00 9.31 6.97
CA SER A 121 4.03 8.51 6.21
C SER A 121 4.56 7.12 5.86
N ASN A 122 5.82 6.99 5.46
CA ASN A 122 6.50 5.71 5.23
C ASN A 122 6.55 4.86 6.49
N ALA A 123 6.96 5.45 7.61
CA ALA A 123 6.99 4.74 8.89
C ALA A 123 5.58 4.33 9.34
N ALA A 124 4.59 5.20 9.16
CA ALA A 124 3.19 4.89 9.45
C ALA A 124 2.67 3.76 8.58
N LEU A 125 2.98 3.74 7.28
CA LEU A 125 2.60 2.67 6.36
C LEU A 125 3.19 1.34 6.79
N LEU A 126 4.50 1.33 7.09
CA LEU A 126 5.20 0.15 7.59
C LEU A 126 4.56 -0.40 8.87
N VAL A 127 4.32 0.48 9.85
CA VAL A 127 3.69 0.10 11.12
C VAL A 127 2.26 -0.40 10.88
N HIS A 128 1.49 0.26 10.02
CA HIS A 128 0.11 -0.14 9.72
C HIS A 128 0.05 -1.53 9.07
N ASP A 129 0.91 -1.78 8.09
CA ASP A 129 1.02 -3.07 7.40
C ASP A 129 1.46 -4.16 8.40
N LEU A 130 2.48 -3.90 9.22
CA LEU A 130 2.97 -4.84 10.22
C LEU A 130 1.90 -5.21 11.25
N LEU A 131 1.18 -4.21 11.76
CA LEU A 131 0.08 -4.41 12.68
C LEU A 131 -1.04 -5.21 12.03
N THR A 132 -1.29 -5.02 10.73
CA THR A 132 -2.29 -5.80 9.98
C THR A 132 -1.89 -7.27 9.88
N TRP A 133 -0.63 -7.54 9.52
CA TRP A 133 -0.09 -8.89 9.42
C TRP A 133 -0.08 -9.65 10.74
N ILE A 134 0.21 -8.99 11.87
CA ILE A 134 0.28 -9.63 13.18
C ILE A 134 -1.10 -9.63 13.86
N GLY A 135 -1.77 -8.49 13.84
CA GLY A 135 -2.98 -8.23 14.59
C GLY A 135 -4.22 -8.91 14.01
N LEU A 136 -4.35 -8.99 12.68
CA LEU A 136 -5.52 -9.62 12.07
C LEU A 136 -5.60 -11.13 12.38
N PRO A 137 -4.52 -11.93 12.21
CA PRO A 137 -4.52 -13.33 12.62
C PRO A 137 -4.77 -13.48 14.13
N TYR A 138 -4.18 -12.61 14.95
CA TYR A 138 -4.41 -12.62 16.40
C TYR A 138 -5.89 -12.38 16.76
N ILE A 139 -6.56 -11.44 16.10
CA ILE A 139 -7.97 -11.14 16.34
C ILE A 139 -8.87 -12.26 15.85
N ILE A 140 -8.57 -12.86 14.69
CA ILE A 140 -9.30 -14.03 14.18
C ILE A 140 -9.19 -15.18 15.19
N TYR A 141 -7.97 -15.50 15.62
CA TYR A 141 -7.71 -16.50 16.65
C TYR A 141 -8.45 -16.16 17.95
N HIS A 142 -8.37 -14.91 18.44
CA HIS A 142 -9.04 -14.49 19.65
C HIS A 142 -10.56 -14.64 19.56
N SER A 143 -11.15 -14.23 18.43
CA SER A 143 -12.59 -14.25 18.20
C SER A 143 -13.13 -15.68 18.15
N ILE A 144 -12.50 -16.55 17.36
CA ILE A 144 -12.90 -17.96 17.22
C ILE A 144 -12.78 -18.67 18.58
N THR A 145 -11.67 -18.49 19.29
CA THR A 145 -11.41 -19.21 20.55
C THR A 145 -12.21 -18.71 21.75
N ARG A 146 -13.01 -17.65 21.57
CA ARG A 146 -13.89 -17.04 22.57
C ARG A 146 -15.38 -17.31 22.34
N VAL A 147 -15.78 -17.88 21.21
CA VAL A 147 -17.19 -18.19 20.89
C VAL A 147 -17.79 -19.11 21.96
N LYS A 148 -19.02 -18.79 22.40
CA LYS A 148 -19.69 -19.48 23.52
C LYS A 148 -19.80 -21.00 23.32
N TRP A 149 -20.03 -21.47 22.09
CA TRP A 149 -20.13 -22.90 21.77
C TRP A 149 -18.86 -23.73 22.04
N LEU A 150 -17.70 -23.07 22.16
CA LEU A 150 -16.41 -23.69 22.50
C LEU A 150 -16.14 -23.70 24.00
N LYS A 151 -16.90 -22.90 24.76
CA LYS A 151 -16.80 -22.78 26.23
C LYS A 151 -17.82 -23.67 26.96
N GLU A 152 -18.97 -23.94 26.34
CA GLU A 152 -20.08 -24.69 26.95
C GLU A 152 -20.55 -25.86 26.05
N PRO A 153 -19.74 -26.92 25.86
CA PRO A 153 -20.10 -28.04 24.98
C PRO A 153 -21.31 -28.85 25.49
N HIS A 154 -21.60 -28.80 26.80
CA HIS A 154 -22.64 -29.59 27.48
C HIS A 154 -24.07 -29.08 27.25
N ARG A 155 -24.24 -27.90 26.63
CA ARG A 155 -25.58 -27.30 26.46
C ARG A 155 -26.39 -27.92 25.31
N ARG A 156 -25.82 -28.91 24.60
CA ARG A 156 -26.44 -29.66 23.51
C ARG A 156 -26.46 -31.18 23.72
N THR A 157 -25.97 -31.70 24.85
CA THR A 157 -26.26 -33.09 25.20
C THR A 157 -27.75 -33.18 25.52
N VAL A 158 -28.51 -33.87 24.67
CA VAL A 158 -29.92 -34.20 24.93
C VAL A 158 -29.96 -34.80 26.33
N LYS A 159 -30.66 -34.14 27.26
CA LYS A 159 -31.07 -34.82 28.51
C LYS A 159 -32.05 -35.89 28.08
N THR A 160 -31.57 -37.13 27.95
CA THR A 160 -32.45 -38.27 27.92
C THR A 160 -33.00 -38.43 29.33
N ASP A 161 -34.20 -37.92 29.59
CA ASP A 161 -34.94 -38.20 30.81
C ASP A 161 -35.28 -39.69 30.81
N LYS A 162 -34.41 -40.51 31.40
CA LYS A 162 -34.77 -41.84 31.91
C LYS A 162 -34.39 -41.88 33.38
N PRO A 163 -35.33 -42.18 34.29
CA PRO A 163 -35.01 -42.34 35.70
C PRO A 163 -34.09 -43.55 35.86
N ASP A 164 -33.04 -43.36 36.65
CA ASP A 164 -32.04 -44.37 36.97
C ASP A 164 -32.70 -45.65 37.49
N LYS A 165 -32.60 -46.73 36.71
CA LYS A 165 -32.74 -48.08 37.27
C LYS A 165 -31.40 -48.47 37.86
N GLU A 166 -31.39 -48.67 39.17
CA GLU A 166 -30.30 -49.27 39.93
C GLU A 166 -29.76 -50.52 39.23
N GLY A 167 -28.44 -50.59 39.06
CA GLY A 167 -27.75 -51.80 38.59
C GLY A 167 -26.98 -51.73 37.27
N ALA A 168 -26.60 -50.55 36.76
CA ALA A 168 -25.71 -50.47 35.60
C ALA A 168 -24.23 -50.51 36.04
N LEU A 169 -23.56 -51.61 35.72
CA LEU A 169 -22.10 -51.79 35.75
C LEU A 169 -21.40 -50.52 35.22
N HIS A 170 -20.51 -49.94 36.02
CA HIS A 170 -19.62 -48.87 35.54
C HIS A 170 -18.81 -49.41 34.34
N PRO A 171 -18.96 -48.86 33.13
CA PRO A 171 -18.04 -49.22 32.06
C PRO A 171 -16.63 -48.76 32.48
N ALA A 172 -15.64 -49.63 32.30
CA ALA A 172 -14.23 -49.34 32.52
C ALA A 172 -13.88 -47.97 31.93
N ALA A 173 -13.15 -47.16 32.70
CA ALA A 173 -12.76 -45.81 32.31
C ALA A 173 -12.22 -45.81 30.87
N GLY A 174 -13.02 -45.28 29.95
CA GLY A 174 -12.63 -45.16 28.55
C GLY A 174 -11.34 -44.34 28.43
N PRO A 175 -10.56 -44.51 27.35
CA PRO A 175 -9.28 -43.83 27.19
C PRO A 175 -9.43 -42.33 27.44
N GLN A 176 -8.68 -41.80 28.41
CA GLN A 176 -8.70 -40.36 28.70
C GLN A 176 -8.24 -39.61 27.46
N ALA A 177 -9.05 -38.65 27.01
CA ALA A 177 -8.71 -37.85 25.84
C ALA A 177 -7.43 -37.05 26.12
N VAL A 178 -6.37 -37.31 25.32
CA VAL A 178 -5.06 -36.64 25.40
C VAL A 178 -5.19 -35.12 25.26
N MET A 179 -6.23 -34.65 24.56
CA MET A 179 -6.50 -33.24 24.38
C MET A 179 -8.00 -32.95 24.35
N SER A 180 -8.42 -31.90 25.06
CA SER A 180 -9.81 -31.43 25.00
C SER A 180 -10.16 -30.89 23.61
N ARG A 181 -11.41 -31.02 23.17
CA ARG A 181 -11.91 -30.43 21.90
C ARG A 181 -11.55 -28.95 21.77
N ARG A 182 -11.63 -28.20 22.87
CA ARG A 182 -11.27 -26.78 22.90
C ARG A 182 -9.77 -26.56 22.65
N ALA A 183 -8.91 -27.40 23.24
CA ALA A 183 -7.48 -27.35 23.00
C ALA A 183 -7.15 -27.76 21.55
N PHE A 184 -7.77 -28.84 21.04
CA PHE A 184 -7.62 -29.26 19.64
C PHE A 184 -7.99 -28.13 18.65
N ILE A 185 -9.17 -27.52 18.81
CA ILE A 185 -9.62 -26.45 17.90
C ILE A 185 -8.71 -25.22 18.00
N ARG A 186 -8.23 -24.87 19.19
CA ARG A 186 -7.26 -23.77 19.37
C ARG A 186 -5.96 -24.05 18.62
N THR A 187 -5.42 -25.24 18.78
CA THR A 187 -4.17 -25.64 18.11
C THR A 187 -4.37 -25.70 16.61
N ALA A 188 -5.46 -26.29 16.13
CA ALA A 188 -5.76 -26.40 14.71
C ALA A 188 -5.94 -25.03 14.04
N VAL A 189 -6.68 -24.10 14.66
CA VAL A 189 -6.85 -22.73 14.13
C VAL A 189 -5.52 -21.97 14.13
N GLY A 190 -4.75 -22.06 15.22
CA GLY A 190 -3.44 -21.42 15.31
C GLY A 190 -2.47 -21.94 14.25
N ALA A 191 -2.37 -23.26 14.11
CA ALA A 191 -1.52 -23.91 13.10
C ALA A 191 -1.98 -23.58 11.68
N GLY A 192 -3.29 -23.62 11.41
CA GLY A 192 -3.86 -23.27 10.11
C GLY A 192 -3.52 -21.85 9.68
N LEU A 193 -3.70 -20.86 10.58
CA LEU A 193 -3.30 -19.47 10.33
C LEU A 193 -1.79 -19.33 10.10
N ALA A 194 -0.96 -20.01 10.89
CA ALA A 194 0.49 -19.97 10.73
C ALA A 194 0.96 -20.56 9.39
N ILE A 195 0.37 -21.68 8.94
CA ILE A 195 0.72 -22.33 7.68
C ILE A 195 0.24 -21.49 6.48
N THR A 196 -0.98 -20.96 6.55
CA THR A 196 -1.58 -20.21 5.43
C THR A 196 -1.01 -18.81 5.26
N LEU A 197 -0.73 -18.11 6.37
CA LEU A 197 -0.29 -16.70 6.33
C LEU A 197 1.22 -16.54 6.58
N GLY A 198 1.85 -17.52 7.24
CA GLY A 198 3.26 -17.46 7.63
C GLY A 198 4.23 -17.26 6.46
N PRO A 199 4.15 -18.07 5.38
CA PRO A 199 5.02 -17.88 4.21
C PRO A 199 4.88 -16.50 3.58
N SER A 200 3.64 -16.03 3.37
CA SER A 200 3.38 -14.69 2.81
C SER A 200 3.86 -13.58 3.74
N PHE A 201 3.69 -13.73 5.04
CA PHE A 201 4.21 -12.80 6.03
C PHE A 201 5.73 -12.74 6.00
N LEU A 202 6.42 -13.88 5.99
CA LEU A 202 7.89 -13.93 5.93
C LEU A 202 8.43 -13.33 4.63
N GLN A 203 7.78 -13.60 3.50
CA GLN A 203 8.15 -13.00 2.22
C GLN A 203 7.95 -11.48 2.23
N TRP A 204 6.79 -11.01 2.70
CA TRP A 204 6.51 -9.57 2.83
C TRP A 204 7.48 -8.89 3.81
N PHE A 205 7.73 -9.48 4.96
CA PHE A 205 8.62 -8.95 6.00
C PHE A 205 10.07 -8.89 5.51
N GLY A 206 10.53 -9.94 4.82
CA GLY A 206 11.84 -9.97 4.17
C GLY A 206 12.02 -8.88 3.11
N LYS A 207 11.02 -8.69 2.24
CA LYS A 207 11.03 -7.60 1.23
C LYS A 207 10.97 -6.20 1.84
N THR A 208 10.43 -6.07 3.05
CA THR A 208 10.18 -4.78 3.70
C THR A 208 11.32 -4.36 4.63
N LEU A 209 11.99 -5.32 5.29
CA LEU A 209 13.18 -5.07 6.11
C LEU A 209 14.49 -5.24 5.34
N GLY A 210 14.51 -6.06 4.29
CA GLY A 210 15.52 -5.91 3.25
C GLY A 210 15.39 -4.51 2.67
N SER A 211 16.51 -3.87 2.32
CA SER A 211 16.47 -2.83 1.30
C SER A 211 15.67 -3.43 0.13
N GLY A 212 14.49 -2.88 -0.19
CA GLY A 212 13.69 -3.39 -1.32
C GLY A 212 14.59 -3.60 -2.54
N GLU A 213 14.27 -4.56 -3.42
CA GLU A 213 15.11 -4.95 -4.57
C GLU A 213 15.96 -3.79 -5.06
N SER A 214 17.25 -3.86 -4.74
CA SER A 214 18.17 -2.76 -4.99
C SER A 214 18.12 -2.43 -6.48
N THR A 215 18.25 -1.15 -6.87
CA THR A 215 18.27 -0.76 -8.28
C THR A 215 19.29 -1.60 -9.07
N GLU A 216 20.38 -2.00 -8.41
CA GLU A 216 21.39 -2.94 -8.90
C GLU A 216 20.82 -4.31 -9.27
N GLU A 217 20.01 -4.91 -8.41
CA GLU A 217 19.39 -6.22 -8.66
C GLU A 217 18.40 -6.15 -9.83
N LEU A 218 17.61 -5.07 -9.90
CA LEU A 218 16.69 -4.82 -11.03
C LEU A 218 17.45 -4.63 -12.35
N ILE A 219 18.60 -3.97 -12.33
CA ILE A 219 19.45 -3.82 -13.52
C ILE A 219 20.02 -5.17 -13.96
N VAL A 220 20.46 -6.02 -13.03
CA VAL A 220 20.99 -7.35 -13.36
C VAL A 220 19.91 -8.24 -14.01
N GLN A 221 18.67 -8.11 -13.56
CA GLN A 221 17.53 -8.87 -14.07
C GLN A 221 16.85 -8.22 -15.29
N ASP A 222 17.33 -7.05 -15.75
CA ASP A 222 16.66 -6.29 -16.79
C ASP A 222 16.59 -7.07 -18.12
N ALA A 223 15.40 -7.12 -18.68
CA ALA A 223 15.11 -7.81 -19.95
C ALA A 223 15.49 -6.96 -21.17
N ASN A 224 15.70 -5.65 -21.01
CA ASN A 224 16.09 -4.79 -22.10
C ASN A 224 17.48 -5.16 -22.65
N ARG A 225 17.63 -5.05 -23.97
CA ARG A 225 18.87 -5.32 -24.71
C ARG A 225 19.13 -4.18 -25.68
N MET A 226 19.49 -3.03 -25.12
CA MET A 226 19.68 -1.77 -25.86
C MET A 226 21.18 -1.51 -26.12
N VAL A 227 21.54 -1.15 -27.35
CA VAL A 227 22.93 -0.91 -27.75
C VAL A 227 23.05 0.38 -28.58
N PRO A 228 23.93 1.33 -28.25
CA PRO A 228 24.86 1.32 -27.13
C PRO A 228 24.15 1.59 -25.80
N ALA A 229 24.79 1.20 -24.70
CA ALA A 229 24.35 1.61 -23.37
C ALA A 229 24.61 3.11 -23.17
N PRO A 230 23.69 3.86 -22.54
CA PRO A 230 23.87 5.29 -22.29
C PRO A 230 25.04 5.49 -21.32
N GLN A 231 25.97 6.36 -21.69
CA GLN A 231 27.11 6.72 -20.84
C GLN A 231 26.72 7.87 -19.89
N PRO A 232 26.89 7.73 -18.56
CA PRO A 232 26.50 8.76 -17.62
C PRO A 232 27.39 10.01 -17.74
N LEU A 233 26.79 11.18 -17.55
CA LEU A 233 27.52 12.42 -17.38
C LEU A 233 28.27 12.43 -16.03
N ALA A 234 29.31 13.26 -15.91
CA ALA A 234 30.12 13.36 -14.69
C ALA A 234 29.31 13.73 -13.43
N ALA A 235 28.19 14.45 -13.58
CA ALA A 235 27.29 14.78 -12.47
C ALA A 235 26.31 13.64 -12.11
N SER A 236 26.22 12.61 -12.95
CA SER A 236 25.33 11.45 -12.76
C SER A 236 26.05 10.28 -12.12
N SER A 237 27.36 10.15 -12.35
CA SER A 237 28.20 9.10 -11.76
C SER A 237 29.57 9.66 -11.30
N PRO A 238 29.84 9.73 -9.98
CA PRO A 238 28.92 9.41 -8.89
C PRO A 238 27.71 10.37 -8.85
N PRO A 239 26.56 9.96 -8.30
CA PRO A 239 25.35 10.77 -8.30
C PRO A 239 25.53 12.05 -7.50
N ILE A 240 25.37 13.21 -8.12
CA ILE A 240 25.49 14.52 -7.47
C ILE A 240 24.47 14.71 -6.33
N GLY A 241 23.34 14.00 -6.37
CA GLY A 241 22.36 13.97 -5.28
C GLY A 241 22.79 13.18 -4.05
N GLY A 242 23.97 12.54 -4.06
CA GLY A 242 24.45 11.66 -2.98
C GLY A 242 23.84 10.26 -3.01
N GLY A 243 23.13 9.91 -4.08
CA GLY A 243 22.41 8.65 -4.26
C GLY A 243 20.99 8.69 -3.68
N SER A 244 20.08 7.96 -4.32
CA SER A 244 18.68 7.90 -3.92
C SER A 244 18.50 7.32 -2.51
N GLN A 245 17.57 7.91 -1.75
CA GLN A 245 17.25 7.51 -0.38
C GLN A 245 15.81 7.02 -0.29
N GLY A 246 15.63 5.74 0.01
CA GLY A 246 14.35 5.06 0.03
C GLY A 246 14.37 3.86 -0.90
N SER A 247 13.22 3.23 -1.10
CA SER A 247 13.10 2.09 -2.02
C SER A 247 11.90 2.31 -2.92
N PHE A 248 12.10 2.11 -4.22
CA PHE A 248 11.00 2.12 -5.18
C PHE A 248 10.05 0.97 -4.90
N ARG A 249 8.75 1.22 -5.05
CA ARG A 249 7.73 0.16 -5.14
C ARG A 249 7.23 0.10 -6.57
N VAL A 250 7.40 -1.05 -7.20
CA VAL A 250 7.02 -1.27 -8.60
C VAL A 250 5.51 -1.47 -8.67
N TYR A 251 4.84 -0.58 -9.41
CA TYR A 251 3.44 -0.73 -9.82
C TYR A 251 3.38 -0.78 -11.34
N THR A 252 2.64 -1.75 -11.88
CA THR A 252 2.38 -1.88 -13.32
C THR A 252 0.89 -2.16 -13.52
N VAL A 253 0.36 -1.68 -14.64
CA VAL A 253 -1.01 -1.97 -15.08
C VAL A 253 -1.06 -3.13 -16.08
N THR A 254 0.09 -3.43 -16.68
CA THR A 254 0.36 -4.49 -17.65
C THR A 254 1.57 -5.31 -17.20
N PRO A 255 1.84 -6.48 -17.83
CA PRO A 255 3.15 -7.13 -17.75
C PRO A 255 4.25 -6.16 -18.19
N ILE A 256 5.43 -6.27 -17.57
CA ILE A 256 6.59 -5.40 -17.88
C ILE A 256 7.05 -5.69 -19.33
N PRO A 257 7.00 -4.70 -20.25
CA PRO A 257 7.50 -4.87 -21.60
C PRO A 257 9.03 -4.94 -21.62
N SER A 258 9.58 -5.51 -22.68
CA SER A 258 11.02 -5.52 -22.96
C SER A 258 11.32 -4.96 -24.34
N PHE A 259 12.45 -4.28 -24.47
CA PHE A 259 12.83 -3.55 -25.67
C PHE A 259 14.24 -3.92 -26.15
N ASN A 260 14.43 -3.80 -27.47
CA ASN A 260 15.73 -3.83 -28.13
C ASN A 260 15.76 -2.73 -29.22
N ASN A 261 16.91 -2.55 -29.88
CA ASN A 261 17.07 -1.54 -30.93
C ASN A 261 16.04 -1.60 -32.06
N ALA A 262 15.54 -2.79 -32.39
CA ALA A 262 14.60 -2.99 -33.49
C ALA A 262 13.13 -2.76 -33.08
N SER A 263 12.80 -2.99 -31.80
CA SER A 263 11.44 -2.82 -31.27
C SER A 263 11.17 -1.45 -30.65
N TRP A 264 12.21 -0.63 -30.48
CA TRP A 264 12.11 0.64 -29.78
C TRP A 264 12.30 1.85 -30.71
N SER A 265 11.45 2.85 -30.53
CA SER A 265 11.62 4.19 -31.10
C SER A 265 10.99 5.22 -30.17
N PHE A 266 11.42 6.47 -30.28
CA PHE A 266 10.81 7.61 -29.59
C PHE A 266 10.29 8.63 -30.58
N THR A 267 9.06 9.11 -30.40
CA THR A 267 8.42 10.06 -31.32
C THR A 267 7.87 11.29 -30.60
N VAL A 268 8.07 12.47 -31.19
CA VAL A 268 7.39 13.72 -30.83
C VAL A 268 6.56 14.17 -32.03
N ASP A 269 5.24 14.25 -31.88
CA ASP A 269 4.32 14.57 -32.98
C ASP A 269 3.05 15.33 -32.53
N GLY A 270 2.04 15.40 -33.41
CA GLY A 270 0.84 16.20 -33.21
C GLY A 270 1.00 17.63 -33.69
N LEU A 271 0.62 18.59 -32.84
CA LEU A 271 0.68 20.04 -33.09
C LEU A 271 2.10 20.61 -32.95
N VAL A 272 2.98 20.15 -33.83
CA VAL A 272 4.39 20.58 -33.94
C VAL A 272 4.71 20.98 -35.38
N GLU A 273 5.72 21.83 -35.57
CA GLU A 273 6.21 22.24 -36.89
C GLU A 273 6.95 21.10 -37.59
N GLN A 274 7.70 20.30 -36.83
CA GLN A 274 8.40 19.13 -37.33
C GLN A 274 8.14 17.92 -36.43
N LYS A 275 7.61 16.84 -37.03
CA LYS A 275 7.57 15.52 -36.40
C LYS A 275 9.00 14.99 -36.23
N LEU A 276 9.37 14.64 -35.00
CA LEU A 276 10.68 14.07 -34.68
C LEU A 276 10.51 12.59 -34.31
N SER A 277 11.42 11.75 -34.79
CA SER A 277 11.44 10.34 -34.48
C SER A 277 12.88 9.83 -34.44
N TRP A 278 13.23 9.09 -33.39
CA TRP A 278 14.57 8.55 -33.19
C TRP A 278 14.50 7.04 -32.95
N ASN A 279 15.42 6.31 -33.57
CA ASN A 279 15.77 4.98 -33.07
C ASN A 279 16.65 5.11 -31.80
N TRP A 280 16.95 3.98 -31.16
CA TRP A 280 17.71 3.99 -29.92
C TRP A 280 19.11 4.64 -30.06
N GLU A 281 19.85 4.27 -31.10
CA GLU A 281 21.23 4.75 -31.34
C GLU A 281 21.29 6.27 -31.48
N GLN A 282 20.29 6.86 -32.13
CA GLN A 282 20.16 8.31 -32.27
C GLN A 282 19.70 8.96 -30.96
N PHE A 283 18.72 8.36 -30.28
CA PHE A 283 18.12 8.94 -29.08
C PHE A 283 19.12 9.08 -27.93
N VAL A 284 19.98 8.08 -27.72
CA VAL A 284 20.99 8.12 -26.66
C VAL A 284 22.14 9.10 -26.91
N GLN A 285 22.22 9.68 -28.11
CA GLN A 285 23.20 10.72 -28.44
C GLN A 285 22.66 12.15 -28.22
N LEU A 286 21.35 12.29 -27.94
CA LEU A 286 20.76 13.60 -27.65
C LEU A 286 21.41 14.22 -26.41
N ALA A 287 21.52 15.55 -26.41
CA ALA A 287 22.07 16.28 -25.27
C ALA A 287 21.23 16.03 -24.02
N ARG A 288 21.89 15.57 -22.95
CA ARG A 288 21.27 15.27 -21.66
C ARG A 288 21.67 16.29 -20.60
N LYS A 289 20.83 16.42 -19.58
CA LYS A 289 21.11 17.14 -18.34
C LYS A 289 20.90 16.22 -17.15
N VAL A 290 21.58 16.56 -16.07
CA VAL A 290 21.41 15.90 -14.77
C VAL A 290 20.56 16.79 -13.88
N GLN A 291 19.55 16.22 -13.22
CA GLN A 291 18.78 16.87 -12.18
C GLN A 291 18.70 15.99 -10.94
N VAL A 292 18.54 16.64 -9.78
CA VAL A 292 18.24 15.94 -8.53
C VAL A 292 16.81 16.28 -8.14
N SER A 293 15.98 15.25 -7.94
CA SER A 293 14.61 15.47 -7.52
C SER A 293 14.06 14.32 -6.68
N ASP A 294 13.09 14.66 -5.82
CA ASP A 294 12.34 13.66 -5.07
C ASP A 294 11.27 13.00 -5.95
N PHE A 295 10.84 11.80 -5.57
CA PHE A 295 9.87 11.01 -6.29
C PHE A 295 8.78 10.54 -5.33
N HIS A 296 7.56 11.05 -5.48
CA HIS A 296 6.47 10.84 -4.52
C HIS A 296 5.34 10.00 -5.11
N CYS A 297 4.97 8.92 -4.44
CA CYS A 297 3.82 8.12 -4.83
C CYS A 297 2.56 8.54 -4.08
N VAL A 298 1.43 8.58 -4.79
CA VAL A 298 0.10 8.82 -4.22
C VAL A 298 -0.31 7.77 -3.17
N THR A 299 0.36 6.61 -3.13
CA THR A 299 0.14 5.57 -2.10
C THR A 299 0.96 5.79 -0.83
N GLY A 300 1.67 6.92 -0.71
CA GLY A 300 2.28 7.40 0.53
C GLY A 300 3.77 7.13 0.69
N TRP A 301 4.41 6.45 -0.27
CA TRP A 301 5.87 6.27 -0.27
C TRP A 301 6.61 7.28 -1.13
N SER A 302 7.90 7.45 -0.87
CA SER A 302 8.77 8.36 -1.62
C SER A 302 10.21 7.87 -1.65
N VAL A 303 10.92 8.23 -2.70
CA VAL A 303 12.38 8.08 -2.83
C VAL A 303 12.95 9.48 -3.00
N TYR A 304 13.91 9.85 -2.16
CA TYR A 304 14.49 11.20 -2.13
C TYR A 304 15.83 11.24 -2.85
N SER A 305 16.26 12.45 -3.24
CA SER A 305 17.62 12.70 -3.74
C SER A 305 18.00 11.87 -4.98
N ASN A 306 17.02 11.52 -5.82
CA ASN A 306 17.26 10.76 -7.03
C ASN A 306 18.03 11.62 -8.02
N THR A 307 19.15 11.12 -8.54
CA THR A 307 19.88 11.76 -9.62
C THR A 307 19.36 11.21 -10.94
N TRP A 308 18.55 11.99 -11.65
CA TRP A 308 18.04 11.65 -12.97
C TRP A 308 18.91 12.27 -14.05
N GLU A 309 19.17 11.53 -15.13
CA GLU A 309 19.81 12.07 -16.32
C GLU A 309 18.98 11.73 -17.57
N GLY A 310 18.74 12.77 -18.37
CA GLY A 310 17.82 12.71 -19.49
C GLY A 310 17.72 14.02 -20.27
N ILE A 311 16.76 14.09 -21.17
CA ILE A 311 16.50 15.28 -21.98
C ILE A 311 15.39 16.10 -21.30
N PRO A 312 15.61 17.39 -20.98
CA PRO A 312 14.52 18.26 -20.50
C PRO A 312 13.37 18.28 -21.51
N LEU A 313 12.14 18.07 -21.06
CA LEU A 313 10.98 17.99 -21.96
C LEU A 313 10.82 19.28 -22.77
N LYS A 314 11.03 20.44 -22.13
CA LYS A 314 11.01 21.75 -22.80
C LYS A 314 11.96 21.84 -23.99
N GLU A 315 13.11 21.16 -23.95
CA GLU A 315 14.09 21.18 -25.04
C GLU A 315 13.67 20.28 -26.20
N LEU A 316 13.07 19.13 -25.92
CA LEU A 316 12.45 18.29 -26.96
C LEU A 316 11.31 19.01 -27.67
N LEU A 317 10.44 19.68 -26.89
CA LEU A 317 9.32 20.44 -27.42
C LEU A 317 9.80 21.64 -28.25
N ALA A 318 10.84 22.34 -27.80
CA ALA A 318 11.45 23.43 -28.55
C ALA A 318 12.05 22.96 -29.89
N GLN A 319 12.72 21.79 -29.91
CA GLN A 319 13.25 21.21 -31.14
C GLN A 319 12.17 20.85 -32.16
N ALA A 320 11.02 20.35 -31.70
CA ALA A 320 9.90 20.01 -32.58
C ALA A 320 9.14 21.24 -33.11
N GLY A 321 9.26 22.38 -32.41
CA GLY A 321 8.54 23.62 -32.71
C GLY A 321 7.05 23.51 -32.39
N VAL A 322 6.65 23.83 -31.15
CA VAL A 322 5.24 23.72 -30.72
C VAL A 322 4.35 24.74 -31.45
N LYS A 323 3.25 24.27 -32.05
CA LYS A 323 2.23 25.15 -32.66
C LYS A 323 1.46 25.92 -31.57
N SER A 324 1.08 27.16 -31.86
CA SER A 324 0.37 28.04 -30.92
C SER A 324 -1.00 27.53 -30.49
N THR A 325 -1.60 26.58 -31.22
CA THR A 325 -2.88 25.95 -30.88
C THR A 325 -2.74 24.79 -29.89
N ALA A 326 -1.53 24.30 -29.61
CA ALA A 326 -1.31 23.21 -28.66
C ALA A 326 -1.64 23.66 -27.23
N ARG A 327 -2.42 22.83 -26.52
CA ARG A 327 -2.85 23.07 -25.13
C ARG A 327 -2.42 21.99 -24.16
N THR A 328 -2.25 20.77 -24.66
CA THR A 328 -1.96 19.58 -23.86
C THR A 328 -0.83 18.79 -24.50
N VAL A 329 0.07 18.27 -23.66
CA VAL A 329 1.11 17.32 -24.03
C VAL A 329 0.69 15.95 -23.52
N LYS A 330 0.39 15.04 -24.43
CA LYS A 330 -0.02 13.66 -24.15
C LYS A 330 1.19 12.73 -24.23
N PHE A 331 1.26 11.80 -23.29
CA PHE A 331 2.36 10.86 -23.13
C PHE A 331 1.84 9.43 -23.29
N TYR A 332 2.58 8.64 -24.05
CA TYR A 332 2.27 7.23 -24.30
C TYR A 332 3.34 6.32 -23.72
N SER A 333 2.88 5.28 -23.04
CA SER A 333 3.72 4.18 -22.58
C SER A 333 3.92 3.15 -23.69
N GLY A 334 5.12 2.58 -23.74
CA GLY A 334 5.48 1.47 -24.61
C GLY A 334 4.77 0.15 -24.27
N ASP A 335 3.99 0.10 -23.19
CA ASP A 335 3.08 -1.02 -22.92
C ASP A 335 1.80 -1.00 -23.80
N GLY A 336 1.55 0.09 -24.53
CA GLY A 336 0.40 0.25 -25.42
C GLY A 336 -0.94 0.49 -24.74
N VAL A 337 -0.98 0.62 -23.41
CA VAL A 337 -2.20 0.78 -22.61
C VAL A 337 -2.18 2.09 -21.83
N TYR A 338 -1.05 2.42 -21.20
CA TYR A 338 -0.97 3.55 -20.28
C TYR A 338 -0.75 4.86 -21.05
N THR A 339 -1.62 5.84 -20.78
CA THR A 339 -1.45 7.21 -21.24
C THR A 339 -1.67 8.19 -20.10
N ASP A 340 -1.02 9.33 -20.21
CA ASP A 340 -1.17 10.45 -19.27
C ASP A 340 -1.00 11.77 -20.04
N SER A 341 -1.28 12.90 -19.41
CA SER A 341 -1.19 14.23 -20.02
C SER A 341 -0.75 15.30 -19.03
N LEU A 342 -0.08 16.32 -19.55
CA LEU A 342 0.20 17.57 -18.85
C LEU A 342 -0.35 18.73 -19.69
N SER A 343 -0.85 19.78 -19.05
CA SER A 343 -1.06 21.06 -19.73
C SER A 343 0.26 21.60 -20.28
N MET A 344 0.21 22.47 -21.27
CA MET A 344 1.42 23.13 -21.78
C MET A 344 2.21 23.86 -20.68
N GLU A 345 1.52 24.49 -19.72
CA GLU A 345 2.16 25.15 -18.57
C GLU A 345 2.94 24.13 -17.73
N GLN A 346 2.32 23.01 -17.35
CA GLN A 346 2.96 21.95 -16.58
C GLN A 346 4.12 21.30 -17.36
N ALA A 347 3.95 21.04 -18.66
CA ALA A 347 4.99 20.44 -19.50
C ALA A 347 6.19 21.38 -19.74
N SER A 348 5.99 22.69 -19.61
CA SER A 348 7.04 23.71 -19.75
C SER A 348 7.90 23.92 -18.51
N MET A 349 7.58 23.28 -17.39
CA MET A 349 8.36 23.37 -16.16
C MET A 349 9.80 22.88 -16.37
N ASP A 350 10.75 23.55 -15.71
CA ASP A 350 12.19 23.32 -15.90
C ASP A 350 12.69 21.94 -15.47
N ASP A 351 11.93 21.25 -14.62
CA ASP A 351 12.30 19.99 -13.97
C ASP A 351 11.55 18.77 -14.54
N VAL A 352 10.78 18.95 -15.63
CA VAL A 352 10.17 17.83 -16.36
C VAL A 352 11.17 17.24 -17.34
N MET A 353 11.43 15.95 -17.22
CA MET A 353 12.53 15.28 -17.93
C MET A 353 12.09 13.95 -18.54
N VAL A 354 12.60 13.69 -19.75
CA VAL A 354 12.60 12.37 -20.39
C VAL A 354 13.91 11.67 -20.03
N ALA A 355 13.87 10.85 -18.97
CA ALA A 355 15.03 10.25 -18.32
C ALA A 355 15.42 8.90 -18.93
N VAL A 356 16.75 8.67 -19.01
CA VAL A 356 17.37 7.42 -19.48
C VAL A 356 18.25 6.75 -18.41
N LEU A 357 18.71 7.53 -17.43
CA LEU A 357 19.61 7.10 -16.37
C LEU A 357 19.06 7.54 -15.00
N HIS A 358 19.30 6.71 -13.99
CA HIS A 358 19.02 6.96 -12.58
C HIS A 358 20.25 6.58 -11.77
N ASP A 359 20.74 7.50 -10.94
CA ASP A 359 21.96 7.37 -10.14
C ASP A 359 23.16 6.81 -10.93
N GLY A 360 23.37 7.35 -12.13
CA GLY A 360 24.49 6.99 -13.01
C GLY A 360 24.35 5.67 -13.75
N LYS A 361 23.19 4.99 -13.64
CA LYS A 361 22.95 3.67 -14.24
C LYS A 361 21.71 3.67 -15.14
N PRO A 362 21.64 2.80 -16.16
CA PRO A 362 20.43 2.65 -16.98
C PRO A 362 19.21 2.36 -16.11
N ILE A 363 18.09 3.00 -16.42
CA ILE A 363 16.84 2.74 -15.71
C ILE A 363 16.38 1.32 -16.08
N PRO A 364 16.17 0.41 -15.11
CA PRO A 364 15.67 -0.94 -15.42
C PRO A 364 14.21 -0.91 -15.84
N SER A 365 13.76 -1.95 -16.56
CA SER A 365 12.37 -2.05 -17.06
C SER A 365 11.32 -1.91 -15.95
N ASP A 366 11.57 -2.45 -14.77
CA ASP A 366 10.68 -2.34 -13.59
C ASP A 366 10.41 -0.88 -13.19
N LEU A 367 11.44 -0.04 -13.28
CA LEU A 367 11.39 1.41 -13.00
C LEU A 367 11.00 2.22 -14.24
N GLY A 368 10.69 1.57 -15.36
CA GLY A 368 10.16 2.18 -16.57
C GLY A 368 11.18 2.43 -17.66
N GLY A 369 12.37 1.83 -17.60
CA GLY A 369 13.36 1.92 -18.66
C GLY A 369 12.96 1.18 -19.94
N PRO A 370 13.52 1.53 -21.11
CA PRO A 370 14.77 2.28 -21.24
C PRO A 370 14.60 3.80 -21.13
N VAL A 371 13.37 4.31 -21.22
CA VAL A 371 13.06 5.74 -21.14
C VAL A 371 11.80 5.94 -20.30
N ARG A 372 11.82 6.91 -19.37
CA ARG A 372 10.63 7.29 -18.60
C ARG A 372 10.47 8.81 -18.53
N LEU A 373 9.24 9.25 -18.31
CA LEU A 373 8.97 10.61 -17.87
C LEU A 373 9.26 10.75 -16.37
N VAL A 374 9.77 11.91 -15.98
CA VAL A 374 9.95 12.35 -14.59
C VAL A 374 9.30 13.72 -14.43
N VAL A 375 8.33 13.83 -13.52
CA VAL A 375 7.55 15.05 -13.22
C VAL A 375 7.61 15.33 -11.71
N PRO A 376 8.67 15.99 -11.21
CA PRO A 376 8.98 16.01 -9.77
C PRO A 376 7.91 16.59 -8.85
N LYS A 377 7.21 17.64 -9.32
CA LYS A 377 6.21 18.36 -8.52
C LYS A 377 4.86 17.65 -8.46
N MET A 378 4.72 16.50 -9.11
CA MET A 378 3.48 15.74 -9.19
C MET A 378 3.66 14.31 -8.69
N TYR A 379 2.57 13.67 -8.30
CA TYR A 379 2.61 12.26 -7.92
C TYR A 379 3.05 11.38 -9.10
N ALA A 380 3.79 10.33 -8.75
CA ALA A 380 4.47 9.39 -9.63
C ALA A 380 3.64 8.80 -10.78
N TYR A 381 2.30 8.80 -10.70
CA TYR A 381 1.48 8.32 -11.81
C TYR A 381 1.58 9.23 -13.04
N LYS A 382 1.81 10.53 -12.86
CA LYS A 382 2.11 11.45 -13.99
C LYS A 382 3.45 11.17 -14.65
N SER A 383 4.35 10.43 -13.98
CA SER A 383 5.69 10.09 -14.49
C SER A 383 5.65 8.77 -15.27
N VAL A 384 5.11 8.83 -16.50
CA VAL A 384 4.91 7.70 -17.43
C VAL A 384 6.15 6.82 -17.58
N LYS A 385 5.98 5.50 -17.43
CA LYS A 385 7.02 4.49 -17.66
C LYS A 385 7.06 4.07 -19.13
N TRP A 386 8.21 3.58 -19.58
CA TRP A 386 8.41 3.08 -20.95
C TRP A 386 8.03 4.11 -22.01
N LEU A 387 8.26 5.39 -21.73
CA LEU A 387 7.80 6.51 -22.55
C LEU A 387 8.39 6.38 -23.97
N ASN A 388 7.52 6.31 -24.97
CA ASN A 388 7.94 6.16 -26.37
C ASN A 388 7.30 7.19 -27.33
N ARG A 389 6.26 7.92 -26.89
CA ARG A 389 5.66 8.97 -27.71
C ARG A 389 5.15 10.14 -26.87
N VAL A 390 5.40 11.34 -27.38
CA VAL A 390 4.89 12.63 -26.89
C VAL A 390 4.09 13.26 -28.01
N GLU A 391 2.82 13.56 -27.78
CA GLU A 391 1.92 14.12 -28.78
C GLU A 391 1.32 15.43 -28.27
N LEU A 392 1.38 16.49 -29.08
CA LEU A 392 0.77 17.76 -28.76
C LEU A 392 -0.62 17.86 -29.37
N ILE A 393 -1.61 18.20 -28.55
CA ILE A 393 -3.02 18.29 -28.94
C ILE A 393 -3.64 19.60 -28.45
N ASP A 394 -4.73 20.04 -29.06
CA ASP A 394 -5.48 21.26 -28.71
C ASP A 394 -6.63 20.98 -27.74
N GLU A 395 -7.01 19.71 -27.57
CA GLU A 395 -8.02 19.24 -26.64
C GLU A 395 -7.44 18.77 -25.30
N ASP A 396 -8.34 18.43 -24.38
CA ASP A 396 -7.98 17.80 -23.13
C ASP A 396 -7.84 16.28 -23.27
N HIS A 397 -6.96 15.67 -22.48
CA HIS A 397 -6.80 14.21 -22.43
C HIS A 397 -6.95 13.69 -21.01
N THR A 398 -7.87 12.75 -20.80
CA THR A 398 -8.02 12.01 -19.55
C THR A 398 -7.10 10.79 -19.57
N GLY A 399 -6.09 10.78 -18.70
CA GLY A 399 -5.15 9.68 -18.55
C GLY A 399 -5.73 8.45 -17.84
N TYR A 400 -4.94 7.38 -17.79
CA TYR A 400 -5.36 6.08 -17.25
C TYR A 400 -5.88 6.16 -15.81
N TRP A 401 -5.22 6.92 -14.92
CA TRP A 401 -5.66 7.02 -13.53
C TRP A 401 -6.74 8.08 -13.33
N GLU A 402 -6.76 9.12 -14.15
CA GLU A 402 -7.78 10.15 -14.16
C GLU A 402 -9.16 9.55 -14.47
N GLU A 403 -9.23 8.62 -15.43
CA GLU A 403 -10.42 7.78 -15.70
C GLU A 403 -10.90 6.98 -14.48
N ARG A 404 -10.04 6.81 -13.47
CA ARG A 404 -10.29 6.02 -12.25
C ARG A 404 -10.42 6.91 -11.01
N GLY A 405 -10.66 8.20 -11.21
CA GLY A 405 -10.95 9.17 -10.15
C GLY A 405 -9.70 9.74 -9.46
N TYR A 406 -8.51 9.61 -10.05
CA TYR A 406 -7.33 10.32 -9.57
C TYR A 406 -7.32 11.77 -10.06
N ALA A 407 -6.66 12.65 -9.30
CA ALA A 407 -6.62 14.07 -9.59
C ALA A 407 -5.78 14.34 -10.84
N LYS A 408 -6.32 15.07 -11.80
CA LYS A 408 -5.62 15.35 -13.07
C LYS A 408 -4.29 16.08 -12.91
N ASP A 409 -4.25 17.12 -12.07
CA ASP A 409 -3.03 17.93 -11.87
C ASP A 409 -2.02 17.27 -10.93
N ALA A 410 -2.49 16.37 -10.07
CA ALA A 410 -1.64 15.50 -9.25
C ALA A 410 -0.52 16.16 -8.42
N TRP A 411 -0.61 17.45 -8.08
CA TRP A 411 0.40 18.14 -7.26
C TRP A 411 0.66 17.43 -5.93
N VAL A 412 1.95 17.35 -5.54
CA VAL A 412 2.42 16.65 -4.33
C VAL A 412 2.01 17.35 -3.06
#